data_AF-W0EZV9-F1
#
_entry.id   AF-W0EZV9-F1
#
_cell.length_a   1.000
_cell.length_b   1.000
_cell.length_c   1.000
_cell.angle_alpha   90.00
_cell.angle_beta   90.00
_cell.angle_gamma   90.00
#
_symmetry.space_group_name_H-M   'P 1'
#
loop_
_entity.id
_entity.type
_entity.pdbx_description
1 polymer ?
#
loop_
_entity_poly.entity_id
_entity_poly.type
_entity_poly.pdbx_seq_one_letter_code
_entity_poly.pdbx_strand_id
1 'polypeptide(L)'
;MELINPENWCPIEQDYFEDGLAFKLNAPRPYRLHLKTGRVSNNLGKDLNIRGVYGRGIDGGAGQLMDIQLDPGRTLKQLTLKTLSNDVIIGLMSITLQRP
;
A
#
# COMPACT_ATOMS: atom_id res chain seq x y z
N MET A 1 -7.62 1.55 -12.10
CA MET A 1 -7.62 1.15 -10.68
C MET A 1 -7.65 2.41 -9.85
N GLU A 2 -8.51 2.46 -8.83
CA GLU A 2 -8.60 3.61 -7.92
C GLU A 2 -7.83 3.32 -6.63
N LEU A 3 -7.25 4.36 -6.03
CA LEU A 3 -6.55 4.31 -4.75
C LEU A 3 -7.51 4.82 -3.67
N ILE A 4 -7.92 3.95 -2.76
CA ILE A 4 -8.98 4.17 -1.78
C ILE A 4 -8.42 3.87 -0.38
N ASN A 5 -8.51 4.85 0.51
CA ASN A 5 -8.25 4.68 1.93
C ASN A 5 -9.55 4.18 2.63
N PRO A 6 -9.50 3.20 3.56
CA PRO A 6 -8.35 2.42 4.03
C PRO A 6 -8.18 1.08 3.29
N GLU A 7 -8.68 0.94 2.07
CA GLU A 7 -8.72 -0.36 1.39
C GLU A 7 -7.36 -0.75 0.80
N ASN A 8 -6.88 0.00 -0.19
CA ASN A 8 -5.64 -0.30 -0.92
C ASN A 8 -4.60 0.84 -0.85
N TRP A 9 -4.88 1.89 -0.08
CA TRP A 9 -4.04 3.07 0.03
C TRP A 9 -3.78 3.48 1.48
N CYS A 10 -2.67 2.98 2.04
CA CYS A 10 -2.31 3.15 3.45
C CYS A 10 -1.40 4.36 3.68
N PRO A 11 -1.57 5.12 4.78
CA PRO A 11 -0.66 6.21 5.15
C PRO A 11 0.79 5.73 5.26
N ILE A 12 1.76 6.55 4.83
CA ILE A 12 3.18 6.15 4.81
C ILE A 12 3.71 5.89 6.22
N GLU A 13 3.25 6.64 7.20
CA GLU A 13 3.76 6.69 8.56
C GLU A 13 3.01 5.77 9.53
N GLN A 14 1.90 5.14 9.11
CA GLN A 14 1.07 4.30 9.98
C GLN A 14 0.63 2.99 9.31
N ASP A 15 0.22 2.01 10.11
CA ASP A 15 -0.42 0.77 9.66
C ASP A 15 -1.91 0.70 10.05
N TYR A 16 -2.72 0.02 9.24
CA TYR A 16 -4.14 -0.16 9.55
C TYR A 16 -4.36 -0.95 10.84
N PHE A 17 -5.34 -0.52 11.62
CA PHE A 17 -5.96 -1.33 12.64
C PHE A 17 -7.10 -2.14 12.00
N GLU A 18 -7.08 -3.45 12.19
CA GLU A 18 -8.12 -4.35 11.71
C GLU A 18 -8.31 -5.44 12.76
N ASP A 19 -9.56 -5.64 13.18
CA ASP A 19 -9.95 -6.58 14.24
C ASP A 19 -10.99 -7.61 13.77
N GLY A 20 -11.36 -7.56 12.49
CA GLY A 20 -12.40 -8.41 11.90
C GLY A 20 -13.83 -8.12 12.40
N LEU A 21 -14.01 -7.10 13.24
CA LEU A 21 -15.30 -6.71 13.83
C LEU A 21 -15.74 -5.35 13.28
N ALA A 22 -15.57 -4.29 14.07
CA ALA A 22 -15.94 -2.93 13.69
C ALA A 22 -14.93 -2.32 12.72
N PHE A 23 -13.66 -2.76 12.78
CA PHE A 23 -12.59 -2.33 11.90
C PHE A 23 -12.22 -3.48 10.97
N LYS A 24 -12.97 -3.61 9.88
CA LYS A 24 -12.74 -4.61 8.83
C LYS A 24 -12.34 -3.94 7.53
N LEU A 25 -11.46 -4.61 6.78
CA LEU A 25 -11.13 -4.20 5.42
C LEU A 25 -12.06 -4.90 4.43
N ASN A 26 -12.51 -4.17 3.41
CA ASN A 26 -13.33 -4.73 2.32
C ASN A 26 -12.49 -5.46 1.26
N ALA A 27 -11.17 -5.38 1.36
CA ALA A 27 -10.21 -5.97 0.45
C ALA A 27 -9.05 -6.60 1.24
N PRO A 28 -8.31 -7.56 0.65
CA PRO A 28 -7.08 -8.07 1.25
C PRO A 28 -6.09 -6.95 1.56
N ARG A 29 -5.36 -7.08 2.67
CA ARG A 29 -4.33 -6.11 3.04
C ARG A 29 -3.30 -5.98 1.90
N PRO A 30 -3.02 -4.76 1.41
CA PRO A 30 -2.08 -4.59 0.32
C PRO A 30 -0.65 -4.80 0.82
N TYR A 31 0.24 -5.31 -0.05
CA TYR A 31 1.66 -5.45 0.28
C TYR A 31 2.31 -4.08 0.47
N ARG A 32 3.19 -3.99 1.45
CA ARG A 32 3.93 -2.76 1.76
C ARG A 32 5.42 -3.05 1.89
N LEU A 33 6.22 -2.13 1.39
CA LEU A 33 7.67 -2.11 1.57
C LEU A 33 8.03 -1.21 2.75
N HIS A 34 8.58 -1.78 3.81
CA HIS A 34 9.13 -1.03 4.93
C HIS A 34 10.41 -0.33 4.49
N LEU A 35 10.38 1.00 4.35
CA LEU A 35 11.43 1.78 3.70
C LEU A 35 12.76 1.70 4.46
N LYS A 36 12.72 1.56 5.79
CA LYS A 36 13.91 1.47 6.63
C LYS A 36 14.70 0.17 6.48
N THR A 37 14.02 -0.95 6.18
CA THR A 37 14.63 -2.29 6.23
C THR A 37 14.56 -3.05 4.92
N GLY A 38 13.75 -2.60 3.95
CA GLY A 38 13.48 -3.33 2.72
C GLY A 38 12.50 -4.50 2.88
N ARG A 39 11.93 -4.73 4.07
CA ARG A 39 10.97 -5.82 4.30
C ARG A 39 9.68 -5.59 3.53
N VAL A 40 9.23 -6.60 2.79
CA VAL A 40 7.93 -6.61 2.11
C VAL A 40 6.95 -7.48 2.91
N SER A 41 5.78 -6.94 3.23
CA SER A 41 4.76 -7.66 4.00
C SER A 41 3.35 -7.17 3.68
N ASN A 42 2.37 -8.07 3.68
CA ASN A 42 0.94 -7.73 3.64
C ASN A 42 0.36 -7.49 5.05
N ASN A 43 1.12 -7.76 6.11
CA ASN A 43 0.74 -7.40 7.48
C ASN A 43 1.96 -6.83 8.22
N LEU A 44 2.36 -5.65 7.77
CA LEU A 44 3.56 -5.01 8.29
C LEU A 44 3.45 -4.66 9.78
N GLY A 45 2.25 -4.31 10.27
CA GLY A 45 2.04 -4.07 11.70
C GLY A 45 2.35 -5.28 12.56
N LYS A 46 1.94 -6.48 12.15
CA LYS A 46 2.31 -7.72 12.84
C LYS A 46 3.83 -7.94 12.80
N ASP A 47 4.44 -7.75 11.64
CA ASP A 47 5.87 -7.97 11.43
C ASP A 47 6.77 -7.00 12.21
N LEU A 48 6.29 -5.78 12.44
CA LEU A 48 6.96 -4.76 13.25
C LEU A 48 6.52 -4.78 14.72
N ASN A 49 5.73 -5.77 15.13
CA ASN A 49 5.17 -5.90 16.48
C ASN A 49 4.37 -4.67 16.96
N ILE A 50 3.68 -3.98 16.05
CA ILE A 50 2.80 -2.84 16.35
C ILE A 50 1.51 -3.36 17.00
N ARG A 51 1.21 -2.88 18.21
CA ARG A 51 0.07 -3.32 19.02
C ARG A 51 -0.89 -2.18 19.32
N GLY A 52 -2.14 -2.54 19.62
CA GLY A 52 -3.18 -1.58 19.99
C GLY A 52 -3.73 -0.78 18.81
N VAL A 53 -4.72 0.05 19.14
CA VAL A 53 -5.43 0.92 18.20
C VAL A 53 -4.67 2.23 17.99
N TYR A 54 -4.09 2.78 19.06
CA TYR A 54 -3.38 4.05 19.04
C TYR A 54 -1.88 3.88 18.79
N GLY A 55 -1.27 4.87 18.13
CA GLY A 55 0.18 4.91 17.97
C GLY A 55 0.74 3.83 17.05
N ARG A 56 0.01 3.48 15.98
CA ARG A 56 0.43 2.48 14.98
C ARG A 56 1.49 2.98 14.02
N GLY A 57 2.45 3.76 14.53
CA GLY A 57 3.51 4.39 13.77
C GLY A 57 4.51 3.38 13.22
N ILE A 58 4.97 3.62 11.99
CA ILE A 58 6.01 2.85 11.33
C ILE A 58 7.28 3.69 11.31
N ASP A 59 8.28 3.30 12.10
CA ASP A 59 9.59 3.96 12.11
C ASP A 59 10.29 3.84 10.75
N GLY A 60 10.48 4.98 10.08
CA GLY A 60 11.01 5.06 8.72
C GLY A 60 9.96 4.90 7.61
N GLY A 61 8.70 4.67 7.95
CA GLY A 61 7.57 4.61 7.02
C GLY A 61 7.55 3.40 6.10
N ALA A 62 6.44 3.23 5.40
CA ALA A 62 6.26 2.13 4.45
C ALA A 62 5.51 2.54 3.19
N GLY A 63 6.12 2.24 2.04
CA GLY A 63 5.56 2.48 0.72
C GLY A 63 4.56 1.38 0.32
N GLN A 64 3.54 1.77 -0.45
CA GLN A 64 2.56 0.84 -1.00
C GLN A 64 3.16 0.09 -2.18
N LEU A 65 3.14 -1.26 -2.16
CA LEU A 65 3.47 -2.10 -3.30
C LEU A 65 2.16 -2.48 -4.01
N MET A 66 2.06 -2.15 -5.29
CA MET A 66 0.86 -2.43 -6.09
C MET A 66 1.21 -3.38 -7.22
N ASP A 67 0.48 -4.49 -7.29
CA ASP A 67 0.51 -5.40 -8.41
C ASP A 67 -0.74 -5.18 -9.27
N ILE A 68 -0.55 -4.73 -10.50
CA ILE A 68 -1.64 -4.38 -11.42
C ILE A 68 -1.59 -5.36 -12.57
N GLN A 69 -2.58 -6.25 -12.63
CA GLN A 69 -2.72 -7.19 -13.72
C GLN A 69 -3.01 -6.44 -15.03
N LEU A 70 -2.20 -6.73 -16.05
CA LEU A 70 -2.33 -6.18 -17.40
C LEU A 70 -2.83 -7.24 -18.37
N ASP A 71 -3.41 -6.81 -19.50
CA ASP A 71 -3.79 -7.70 -20.60
C ASP A 71 -2.53 -8.16 -21.36
N PRO A 72 -2.16 -9.46 -21.32
CA PRO A 72 -0.96 -9.96 -22.00
C PRO A 72 -1.07 -9.89 -23.53
N GLY A 73 -2.28 -9.76 -24.09
CA GLY A 73 -2.50 -9.57 -25.52
C GLY A 73 -2.23 -8.13 -25.99
N ARG A 74 -1.90 -7.20 -25.09
CA ARG A 74 -1.70 -5.79 -25.40
C ARG A 74 -0.33 -5.29 -24.93
N THR A 75 0.26 -4.40 -25.72
CA THR A 75 1.47 -3.67 -25.28
C THR A 75 1.08 -2.49 -24.42
N LEU A 76 1.67 -2.38 -23.22
CA LEU A 76 1.51 -1.22 -22.36
C LEU A 76 2.15 0.00 -23.02
N LYS A 77 1.34 0.99 -23.40
CA LYS A 77 1.80 2.25 -24.03
C LYS A 77 2.10 3.35 -23.00
N GLN A 78 1.24 3.49 -22.00
CA GLN A 78 1.31 4.58 -21.02
C GLN A 78 0.71 4.14 -19.69
N LEU A 79 1.29 4.64 -18.60
CA LEU A 79 0.70 4.64 -17.26
C LEU A 79 0.49 6.09 -16.83
N THR A 80 -0.71 6.43 -16.38
CA THR A 80 -1.06 7.77 -15.90
C THR A 80 -1.47 7.68 -14.44
N LEU A 81 -0.74 8.37 -13.57
CA LEU A 81 -1.10 8.58 -12.18
C LEU A 81 -1.73 9.96 -12.04
N LYS A 82 -2.93 10.03 -11.47
CA LYS A 82 -3.65 11.29 -11.25
C LYS A 82 -4.04 11.39 -9.78
N THR A 83 -3.60 12.46 -9.13
CA THR A 83 -4.08 12.83 -7.80
C THR A 83 -5.45 13.50 -7.92
N LEU A 84 -6.43 12.99 -7.18
CA LEU A 84 -7.79 13.56 -7.15
C LEU A 84 -8.06 14.36 -5.86
N SER A 85 -7.23 14.19 -4.84
CA SER A 85 -7.32 14.87 -3.55
C SER A 85 -6.06 15.68 -3.28
N ASN A 86 -6.23 16.84 -2.63
CA ASN A 86 -5.15 17.75 -2.28
C ASN A 86 -4.35 17.29 -1.05
N ASP A 87 -4.95 16.44 -0.20
CA ASP A 87 -4.35 16.03 1.07
C ASP A 87 -3.35 14.87 0.92
N VAL A 88 -3.21 14.31 -0.28
CA VAL A 88 -2.40 13.12 -0.52
C VAL A 88 -1.12 13.50 -1.25
N ILE A 89 0.00 13.46 -0.54
CA ILE A 89 1.34 13.50 -1.15
C ILE A 89 1.67 12.09 -1.65
N ILE A 90 1.80 11.93 -2.98
CA ILE A 90 2.22 10.66 -3.60
C ILE A 90 3.65 10.78 -4.09
N GLY A 91 4.56 9.98 -3.52
CA GLY A 91 5.88 9.73 -4.07
C GLY A 91 5.89 8.41 -4.83
N LEU A 92 6.13 8.46 -6.15
CA LEU A 92 6.36 7.26 -6.94
C LEU A 92 7.85 6.90 -6.90
N MET A 93 8.18 5.77 -6.27
CA MET A 93 9.59 5.34 -6.17
C MET A 93 10.04 4.50 -7.36
N SER A 94 9.20 3.60 -7.87
CA SER A 94 9.56 2.71 -8.99
C SER A 94 8.33 2.19 -9.70
N ILE A 95 8.50 1.85 -10.99
CA ILE A 95 7.53 1.12 -11.81
C ILE A 95 8.31 0.03 -12.55
N THR A 96 7.80 -1.19 -12.51
CA THR A 96 8.34 -2.32 -13.28
C THR A 96 7.23 -2.94 -14.12
N LEU A 97 7.54 -3.23 -15.39
CA LEU A 97 6.66 -4.01 -16.25
C LEU A 97 7.16 -5.46 -16.26
N GLN A 98 6.38 -6.38 -15.71
CA GLN A 98 6.66 -7.81 -15.80
C GLN A 98 6.31 -8.30 -17.21
N ARG A 99 7.19 -9.09 -17.81
CA ARG A 99 6.97 -9.76 -19.09
C ARG A 99 7.15 -11.27 -18.87
N PRO A 100 6.36 -12.12 -19.55
CA PRO A 100 6.56 -13.56 -19.51
C PRO A 100 7.92 -13.97 -20.10
#